data_AF-A0A7J4PIW2-F1
#
_entry.id   AF-A0A7J4PIW2-F1
#
_cell.length_a   1.000
_cell.length_b   1.000
_cell.length_c   1.000
_cell.angle_alpha   90.00
_cell.angle_beta   90.00
_cell.angle_gamma   90.00
#
_symmetry.space_group_name_H-M   'P 1'
#
loop_
_entity.id
_entity.type
_entity.pdbx_description
1 polymer ?
#
loop_
_entity_poly.entity_id
_entity_poly.type
_entity_poly.pdbx_seq_one_letter_code
_entity_poly.pdbx_strand_id
1 'polypeptide(L)'
;MTKYGERRPLISDSEEKYSVVPSFVFRNLPASPNCGSFSEKQTEKYSAPGFRTLYTFFIYLSRSSELLQISIGGNVYYALSDSLELLSKLLARSKLKILSPFDNLLIQRKRMQTLFGFDYQVECYVPKAKRQYGYFSLPILWDGKLVARMDCKADRKESMLHIYHLALEPWLKKT
;
A
#
# COMPACT_ATOMS: atom_id res chain seq x y z
N MET A 1 9.53 7.26 -41.41
CA MET A 1 8.24 6.56 -41.63
C MET A 1 8.56 5.09 -41.85
N THR A 2 8.32 4.24 -40.85
CA THR A 2 8.45 2.79 -41.01
C THR A 2 7.37 2.09 -40.22
N LYS A 3 6.78 1.08 -40.87
CA LYS A 3 5.43 0.57 -40.70
C LYS A 3 5.24 -0.29 -39.44
N TYR A 4 4.07 -0.15 -38.84
CA TYR A 4 3.44 -1.16 -37.98
C TYR A 4 3.01 -2.37 -38.83
N GLY A 5 3.24 -3.58 -38.32
CA GLY A 5 2.55 -4.78 -38.79
C GLY A 5 3.38 -6.06 -38.76
N GLU A 6 3.29 -6.83 -37.67
CA GLU A 6 2.77 -8.21 -37.65
C GLU A 6 2.94 -8.80 -36.25
N ARG A 7 1.81 -9.02 -35.56
CA ARG A 7 1.76 -9.81 -34.32
C ARG A 7 1.55 -11.26 -34.69
N ARG A 8 2.34 -12.17 -34.10
CA ARG A 8 1.92 -13.56 -33.84
C ARG A 8 2.02 -13.85 -32.35
N PRO A 9 1.08 -14.66 -31.80
CA PRO A 9 0.86 -14.77 -30.38
C PRO A 9 1.80 -15.80 -29.77
N LEU A 10 2.37 -15.49 -28.61
CA LEU A 10 2.87 -16.50 -27.69
C LEU A 10 1.98 -16.43 -26.45
N ILE A 11 0.93 -17.24 -26.48
CA ILE A 11 0.29 -17.76 -25.27
C ILE A 11 1.25 -18.83 -24.77
N SER A 12 1.89 -18.58 -23.63
CA SER A 12 2.45 -19.63 -22.78
C SER A 12 1.98 -19.35 -21.37
N ASP A 13 1.13 -20.26 -20.91
CA ASP A 13 0.51 -20.34 -19.60
C ASP A 13 1.51 -20.06 -18.47
N SER A 14 1.19 -19.05 -17.65
CA SER A 14 1.60 -18.98 -16.25
C SER A 14 0.71 -17.95 -15.53
N GLU A 15 -0.60 -18.24 -15.57
CA GLU A 15 -1.46 -17.90 -14.43
C GLU A 15 -0.94 -18.68 -13.22
N GLU A 16 -0.07 -18.07 -12.41
CA GLU A 16 -0.03 -18.31 -10.96
C GLU A 16 1.03 -17.45 -10.26
N LYS A 17 0.63 -16.93 -9.10
CA LYS A 17 1.49 -16.47 -7.99
C LYS A 17 2.06 -15.05 -8.11
N TYR A 18 1.18 -14.08 -8.28
CA TYR A 18 1.37 -12.80 -7.59
C TYR A 18 1.22 -13.05 -6.09
N SER A 19 2.34 -13.00 -5.40
CA SER A 19 2.46 -13.12 -3.95
C SER A 19 1.41 -12.29 -3.24
N VAL A 20 0.56 -12.96 -2.48
CA VAL A 20 -0.39 -12.35 -1.55
C VAL A 20 0.43 -11.62 -0.48
N VAL A 21 0.73 -10.35 -0.73
CA VAL A 21 0.67 -9.35 0.34
C VAL A 21 -0.79 -9.39 0.79
N PRO A 22 -1.12 -9.45 2.09
CA PRO A 22 -2.49 -9.29 2.52
C PRO A 22 -2.97 -7.97 1.91
N SER A 23 -3.74 -8.10 0.85
CA SER A 23 -4.53 -7.04 0.30
C SER A 23 -5.46 -6.67 1.43
N PHE A 24 -5.06 -5.69 2.24
CA PHE A 24 -5.97 -4.85 3.01
C PHE A 24 -6.80 -4.05 2.01
N VAL A 25 -7.55 -4.77 1.18
CA VAL A 25 -8.46 -4.24 0.20
C VAL A 25 -9.80 -4.28 0.91
N PHE A 26 -10.11 -3.14 1.51
CA PHE A 26 -11.46 -2.63 1.60
C PHE A 26 -12.00 -2.60 0.16
N ARG A 27 -12.57 -3.71 -0.30
CA ARG A 27 -13.09 -3.82 -1.66
C ARG A 27 -14.45 -3.12 -1.70
N ASN A 28 -14.49 -2.02 -2.45
CA ASN A 28 -15.66 -1.36 -3.03
C ASN A 28 -16.71 -0.79 -2.06
N LEU A 29 -16.35 0.28 -1.34
CA LEU A 29 -17.21 1.47 -1.36
C LEU A 29 -16.82 2.32 -2.59
N PRO A 30 -17.78 2.94 -3.30
CA PRO A 30 -17.53 3.64 -4.55
C PRO A 30 -16.41 4.68 -4.38
N ALA A 31 -15.50 4.66 -5.35
CA ALA A 31 -14.27 5.44 -5.37
C ALA A 31 -14.51 6.93 -5.09
N SER A 32 -14.06 7.37 -3.91
CA SER A 32 -13.76 8.76 -3.60
C SER A 32 -12.25 8.86 -3.35
N PRO A 33 -11.55 9.91 -3.83
CA PRO A 33 -10.08 9.98 -3.85
C PRO A 33 -9.41 10.08 -2.46
N ASN A 34 -10.12 9.79 -1.37
CA ASN A 34 -9.63 9.83 0.02
C ASN A 34 -10.13 8.65 0.88
N CYS A 35 -10.41 7.48 0.31
CA CYS A 35 -10.88 6.33 1.09
C CYS A 35 -9.71 5.51 1.65
N GLY A 36 -9.40 5.76 2.92
CA GLY A 36 -8.43 5.02 3.71
C GLY A 36 -8.65 5.33 5.18
N SER A 37 -9.30 4.41 5.89
CA SER A 37 -9.76 4.53 7.29
C SER A 37 -10.79 5.64 7.55
N PHE A 38 -12.03 5.21 7.80
CA PHE A 38 -13.15 6.06 8.19
C PHE A 38 -13.01 6.38 9.68
N SER A 39 -12.52 7.57 10.03
CA SER A 39 -12.51 8.04 11.43
C SER A 39 -13.83 8.77 11.72
N GLU A 40 -14.31 8.68 12.95
CA GLU A 40 -15.57 9.31 13.39
C GLU A 40 -15.61 10.82 13.12
N LYS A 41 -14.45 11.50 13.03
CA LYS A 41 -14.34 12.93 12.68
C LYS A 41 -14.62 13.24 11.20
N GLN A 42 -14.83 12.24 10.36
CA GLN A 42 -15.19 12.42 8.95
C GLN A 42 -16.71 12.34 8.69
N THR A 43 -17.51 11.83 9.64
CA THR A 43 -18.95 11.59 9.44
C THR A 43 -19.74 12.87 9.15
N GLU A 44 -19.41 13.99 9.80
CA GLU A 44 -20.08 15.27 9.55
C GLU A 44 -19.81 15.83 8.16
N LYS A 45 -18.61 15.60 7.60
CA LYS A 45 -18.22 16.08 6.28
C LYS A 45 -18.95 15.36 5.13
N TYR A 46 -19.54 14.19 5.41
CA TYR A 46 -20.20 13.34 4.44
C TYR A 46 -21.72 13.30 4.58
N SER A 47 -22.35 14.23 5.31
CA SER A 47 -23.81 14.44 5.29
C SER A 47 -24.30 15.17 4.02
N ALA A 48 -23.70 14.89 2.87
CA ALA A 48 -24.19 15.35 1.57
C ALA A 48 -25.20 14.33 1.01
N PRO A 49 -26.22 14.76 0.24
CA PRO A 49 -27.35 13.91 -0.15
C PRO A 49 -26.99 12.61 -0.91
N GLY A 50 -25.78 12.47 -1.47
CA GLY A 50 -25.29 11.25 -2.11
C GLY A 50 -24.68 10.17 -1.18
N PHE A 51 -24.55 10.44 0.12
CA PHE A 51 -23.86 9.55 1.07
C PHE A 51 -24.81 8.75 1.99
N ARG A 52 -26.12 9.00 1.93
CA ARG A 52 -27.13 8.29 2.73
C ARG A 52 -27.05 6.77 2.57
N THR A 53 -26.84 6.28 1.35
CA THR A 53 -26.72 4.83 1.07
C THR A 53 -25.54 4.20 1.80
N LEU A 54 -24.40 4.90 1.86
CA LEU A 54 -23.20 4.40 2.52
C LEU A 54 -23.35 4.39 4.04
N TYR A 55 -24.00 5.41 4.59
CA TYR A 55 -24.29 5.48 6.01
C TYR A 55 -25.26 4.37 6.45
N THR A 56 -26.33 4.14 5.68
CA THR A 56 -27.25 3.03 5.95
C THR A 56 -26.56 1.68 5.86
N PHE A 57 -25.69 1.49 4.87
CA PHE A 57 -24.91 0.25 4.72
C PHE A 57 -23.91 0.05 5.87
N PHE A 58 -23.27 1.11 6.34
CA PHE A 58 -22.38 1.07 7.49
C PHE A 58 -23.12 0.66 8.78
N ILE A 59 -24.30 1.24 9.04
CA ILE A 59 -25.15 0.85 10.17
C ILE A 59 -25.55 -0.62 10.04
N TYR A 60 -25.91 -1.06 8.84
CA TYR A 60 -26.28 -2.45 8.58
C TYR A 60 -25.12 -3.41 8.94
N LEU A 61 -23.92 -3.17 8.41
CA LEU A 61 -22.74 -4.01 8.69
C LEU A 61 -22.31 -3.99 10.16
N SER A 62 -22.47 -2.85 10.83
CA SER A 62 -22.19 -2.74 12.27
C SER A 62 -23.18 -3.57 13.09
N ARG A 63 -24.44 -3.64 12.67
CA ARG A 63 -25.48 -4.46 13.32
C ARG A 63 -25.32 -5.95 13.01
N SER A 64 -24.85 -6.32 11.83
CA SER A 64 -24.62 -7.72 11.46
C SER A 64 -23.34 -8.33 12.05
N SER A 65 -22.58 -7.57 12.86
CA SER A 65 -21.28 -7.98 13.41
C SER A 65 -20.23 -8.33 12.35
N GLU A 66 -20.43 -7.87 11.12
CA GLU A 66 -19.46 -8.01 10.02
C GLU A 66 -18.39 -6.92 10.04
N LEU A 67 -18.67 -5.80 10.72
CA LEU A 67 -17.76 -4.66 10.84
C LEU A 67 -17.41 -4.42 12.30
N LEU A 68 -16.11 -4.51 12.61
CA LEU A 68 -15.57 -4.33 13.94
C LEU A 68 -14.81 -3.01 14.04
N GLN A 69 -15.00 -2.34 15.16
CA GLN A 69 -14.23 -1.17 15.55
C GLN A 69 -12.94 -1.60 16.24
N ILE A 70 -11.80 -1.06 15.80
CA ILE A 70 -10.47 -1.32 16.36
C ILE A 70 -9.78 0.00 16.68
N SER A 71 -9.05 0.05 17.80
CA SER A 71 -8.26 1.22 18.20
C SER A 71 -6.78 0.95 17.95
N ILE A 72 -6.12 1.82 17.18
CA ILE A 72 -4.68 1.74 16.90
C ILE A 72 -4.07 3.11 17.15
N GLY A 73 -3.14 3.20 18.11
CA GLY A 73 -2.44 4.45 18.42
C GLY A 73 -3.39 5.59 18.81
N GLY A 74 -4.49 5.28 19.51
CA GLY A 74 -5.50 6.26 19.91
C GLY A 74 -6.47 6.68 18.80
N ASN A 75 -6.33 6.14 17.58
CA ASN A 75 -7.24 6.37 16.48
C ASN A 75 -8.19 5.20 16.29
N VAL A 76 -9.44 5.50 15.97
CA VAL A 76 -10.47 4.51 15.68
C VAL A 76 -10.44 4.15 14.20
N TYR A 77 -10.42 2.85 13.92
CA TYR A 77 -10.53 2.25 12.61
C TYR A 77 -11.68 1.24 12.61
N TYR A 78 -12.18 0.93 11.41
CA TYR A 78 -13.15 -0.13 11.21
C TYR A 78 -12.57 -1.15 10.24
N ALA A 79 -12.79 -2.43 10.50
CA ALA A 79 -12.33 -3.53 9.68
C ALA A 79 -13.41 -4.61 9.62
N LEU A 80 -13.41 -5.40 8.54
CA LEU A 80 -14.31 -6.54 8.45
C LEU A 80 -13.86 -7.62 9.43
N SER A 81 -14.80 -8.32 10.06
CA SER A 81 -14.51 -9.41 11.00
C SER A 81 -13.56 -10.45 10.38
N ASP A 82 -13.85 -10.90 9.17
CA ASP A 82 -13.01 -11.86 8.42
C ASP A 82 -11.60 -11.35 8.15
N SER A 83 -11.40 -10.03 8.04
CA SER A 83 -10.08 -9.46 7.83
C SER A 83 -9.20 -9.53 9.07
N LEU A 84 -9.79 -9.52 10.28
CA LEU A 84 -9.05 -9.71 11.52
C LEU A 84 -8.53 -11.14 11.66
N GLU A 85 -9.18 -12.13 11.06
CA GLU A 85 -8.67 -13.51 11.07
C GLU A 85 -7.27 -13.61 10.44
N LEU A 86 -6.93 -12.70 9.51
CA LEU A 86 -5.60 -12.63 8.92
C LEU A 86 -4.51 -12.28 9.93
N LEU A 87 -4.84 -11.66 11.06
CA LEU A 87 -3.87 -11.36 12.14
C LEU A 87 -3.35 -12.64 12.80
N SER A 88 -4.14 -13.72 12.79
CA SER A 88 -3.75 -15.03 13.32
C SER A 88 -2.82 -15.80 12.37
N LYS A 89 -2.73 -15.37 11.10
CA LYS A 89 -1.88 -16.02 10.09
C LYS A 89 -0.45 -15.50 10.21
N LEU A 90 0.49 -16.43 10.41
CA LEU A 90 1.91 -16.11 10.34
C LEU A 90 2.27 -15.70 8.92
N LEU A 91 2.81 -14.49 8.77
CA LEU A 91 3.42 -14.07 7.52
C LEU A 91 4.63 -14.96 7.24
N ALA A 92 4.88 -15.29 5.96
CA ALA A 92 6.14 -15.90 5.56
C ALA A 92 7.27 -14.87 5.76
N ARG A 93 7.92 -14.92 6.93
CA ARG A 93 8.90 -13.92 7.41
C ARG A 93 10.23 -13.93 6.65
N SER A 94 10.42 -14.87 5.73
CA SER A 94 11.71 -15.13 5.08
C SER A 94 11.96 -14.34 3.79
N LYS A 95 11.01 -13.52 3.32
CA LYS A 95 11.15 -12.83 2.03
C LYS A 95 11.09 -11.32 2.16
N LEU A 96 12.11 -10.69 1.58
CA LEU A 96 12.17 -9.26 1.35
C LEU A 96 11.22 -8.91 0.22
N LYS A 97 10.40 -7.89 0.44
CA LYS A 97 9.50 -7.34 -0.57
C LYS A 97 9.90 -5.90 -0.85
N ILE A 98 10.08 -5.58 -2.13
CA ILE A 98 10.25 -4.21 -2.59
C ILE A 98 8.87 -3.72 -3.01
N LEU A 99 8.39 -2.64 -2.39
CA LEU A 99 7.06 -2.10 -2.64
C LEU A 99 7.12 -1.05 -3.74
N SER A 100 6.14 -1.10 -4.64
CA SER A 100 5.92 -0.04 -5.62
C SER A 100 5.46 1.24 -4.90
N PRO A 101 5.86 2.45 -5.33
CA PRO A 101 5.33 3.70 -4.78
C PRO A 101 3.80 3.81 -4.88
N PHE A 102 3.18 3.00 -5.75
CA PHE A 102 1.74 2.91 -5.97
C PHE A 102 1.10 1.72 -5.25
N ASP A 103 1.78 1.10 -4.30
CA ASP A 103 1.18 0.10 -3.42
C ASP A 103 0.09 0.75 -2.55
N ASN A 104 -1.01 0.04 -2.31
CA ASN A 104 -2.12 0.53 -1.49
C ASN A 104 -1.68 0.93 -0.07
N LEU A 105 -0.66 0.26 0.48
CA LEU A 105 -0.05 0.62 1.76
C LEU A 105 0.59 2.02 1.72
N LEU A 106 1.18 2.38 0.59
CA LEU A 106 2.02 3.58 0.45
C LEU A 106 1.26 4.80 -0.06
N ILE A 107 0.21 4.59 -0.88
CA ILE A 107 -0.63 5.69 -1.39
C ILE A 107 -1.28 6.46 -0.24
N GLN A 108 -1.68 5.78 0.84
CA GLN A 108 -2.30 6.38 2.02
C GLN A 108 -1.25 6.91 3.02
N ARG A 109 -0.45 7.90 2.62
CA ARG A 109 0.71 8.41 3.38
C ARG A 109 0.43 8.74 4.86
N LYS A 110 -0.67 9.44 5.14
CA LYS A 110 -1.05 9.78 6.52
C LYS A 110 -1.27 8.52 7.37
N ARG A 111 -2.00 7.54 6.82
CA ARG A 111 -2.27 6.29 7.50
C ARG A 111 -1.00 5.47 7.69
N MET A 112 -0.14 5.43 6.68
CA MET A 112 1.16 4.78 6.75
C MET A 112 2.04 5.39 7.85
N GLN A 113 2.12 6.72 7.91
CA GLN A 113 2.83 7.43 8.98
C GLN A 113 2.25 7.11 10.36
N THR A 114 0.93 7.15 10.52
CA THR A 114 0.27 6.87 11.80
C THR A 114 0.43 5.42 12.26
N LEU A 115 0.30 4.45 11.34
CA LEU A 115 0.29 3.02 11.69
C LEU A 115 1.70 2.43 11.76
N PHE A 116 2.63 2.90 10.92
CA PHE A 116 3.96 2.30 10.76
C PHE A 116 5.11 3.25 11.11
N GLY A 117 4.82 4.53 11.40
CA GLY A 117 5.86 5.53 11.68
C GLY A 117 6.79 5.79 10.49
N PHE A 118 6.39 5.42 9.27
CA PHE A 118 7.23 5.48 8.08
C PHE A 118 6.88 6.70 7.24
N ASP A 119 7.77 7.68 7.20
CA ASP A 119 7.58 8.86 6.35
C ASP A 119 8.11 8.54 4.94
N TYR A 120 7.19 8.51 3.98
CA TYR A 120 7.51 8.15 2.61
C TYR A 120 6.73 8.97 1.60
N GLN A 121 7.49 9.51 0.66
CA GLN A 121 7.01 10.16 -0.55
C GLN A 121 7.89 9.74 -1.71
N VAL A 122 7.26 9.38 -2.83
CA VAL A 122 7.98 9.24 -4.09
C VAL A 122 8.47 10.63 -4.54
N GLU A 123 9.78 10.76 -4.77
CA GLU A 123 10.44 12.05 -4.99
C GLU A 123 10.71 12.35 -6.48
N CYS A 124 10.09 11.59 -7.39
CA CYS A 124 10.23 11.82 -8.83
C CYS A 124 9.74 13.22 -9.26
N TYR A 125 8.75 13.75 -8.53
CA TYR A 125 8.22 15.11 -8.71
C TYR A 125 8.96 16.17 -7.89
N VAL A 126 9.88 15.76 -7.01
CA VAL A 126 10.67 16.68 -6.18
C VAL A 126 11.90 17.14 -6.97
N PRO A 127 12.24 18.45 -6.98
CA PRO A 127 13.47 18.94 -7.60
C PRO A 127 14.70 18.23 -7.05
N LYS A 128 15.69 17.93 -7.91
CA LYS A 128 16.87 17.10 -7.57
C LYS A 128 17.56 17.52 -6.27
N ALA A 129 17.70 18.83 -6.03
CA ALA A 129 18.38 19.37 -4.84
C ALA A 129 17.60 19.19 -3.52
N LYS A 130 16.29 18.89 -3.58
CA LYS A 130 15.41 18.71 -2.41
C LYS A 130 15.08 17.23 -2.12
N ARG A 131 15.63 16.31 -2.91
CA ARG A 131 15.43 14.87 -2.74
C ARG A 131 16.20 14.38 -1.52
N GLN A 132 15.56 13.58 -0.67
CA GLN A 132 16.21 12.97 0.49
C GLN A 132 16.67 11.55 0.17
N TYR A 133 15.83 10.78 -0.53
CA TYR A 133 16.06 9.35 -0.71
C TYR A 133 16.37 8.96 -2.16
N GLY A 134 16.01 9.79 -3.15
CA GLY A 134 16.36 9.56 -4.55
C GLY A 134 15.17 9.65 -5.50
N TYR A 135 15.43 9.57 -6.81
CA TYR A 135 14.41 9.89 -7.82
C TYR A 135 13.23 8.91 -7.79
N PHE A 136 13.51 7.62 -7.65
CA PHE A 136 12.49 6.58 -7.63
C PHE A 136 12.73 5.61 -6.48
N SER A 137 12.82 6.17 -5.27
CA SER A 137 13.06 5.40 -4.04
C SER A 137 11.90 4.47 -3.72
N LEU A 138 12.19 3.17 -3.61
CA LEU A 138 11.25 2.09 -3.31
C LEU A 138 11.37 1.63 -1.85
N PRO A 139 10.26 1.55 -1.09
CA PRO A 139 10.29 1.02 0.27
C PRO A 139 10.56 -0.49 0.29
N ILE A 140 11.32 -0.92 1.29
CA ILE A 140 11.66 -2.32 1.53
C ILE A 140 10.87 -2.78 2.76
N LEU A 141 10.06 -3.82 2.56
CA LEU A 141 9.30 -4.51 3.59
C LEU A 141 10.01 -5.83 3.94
N TRP A 142 10.36 -5.99 5.21
CA TRP A 142 10.97 -7.19 5.76
C TRP A 142 10.35 -7.50 7.13
N ASP A 143 9.99 -8.77 7.35
CA ASP A 143 9.36 -9.23 8.61
C ASP A 143 8.17 -8.35 9.07
N GLY A 144 7.32 -7.93 8.13
CA GLY A 144 6.17 -7.08 8.40
C GLY A 144 6.50 -5.62 8.75
N LYS A 145 7.76 -5.19 8.62
CA LYS A 145 8.22 -3.83 8.91
C LYS A 145 8.84 -3.17 7.69
N LEU A 146 8.61 -1.88 7.53
CA LEU A 146 9.26 -1.06 6.51
C LEU A 146 10.66 -0.71 7.02
N VAL A 147 11.68 -1.39 6.51
CA VAL A 147 13.04 -1.39 7.09
C VAL A 147 14.02 -0.47 6.36
N ALA A 148 13.73 -0.12 5.11
CA ALA A 148 14.64 0.64 4.27
C ALA A 148 13.93 1.27 3.07
N ARG A 149 14.67 2.14 2.38
CA ARG A 149 14.33 2.80 1.13
C ARG A 149 15.48 2.59 0.13
N MET A 150 15.17 2.22 -1.11
CA MET A 150 16.17 1.95 -2.13
C MET A 150 15.85 2.70 -3.42
N ASP A 151 16.71 3.64 -3.81
CA ASP A 151 16.68 4.24 -5.15
C ASP A 151 17.42 3.32 -6.10
N CYS A 152 16.69 2.71 -7.02
CA CYS A 152 17.24 1.73 -7.95
C CYS A 152 16.69 1.90 -9.37
N LYS A 153 17.46 1.40 -10.33
CA LYS A 153 17.06 1.32 -11.73
C LYS A 153 17.41 -0.05 -12.29
N ALA A 154 16.42 -0.74 -12.84
CA ALA A 154 16.63 -1.98 -13.56
C ALA A 154 17.08 -1.67 -15.00
N ASP A 155 18.31 -2.07 -15.35
CA ASP A 155 18.76 -2.18 -16.73
C ASP A 155 18.40 -3.56 -17.26
N ARG A 156 17.36 -3.61 -18.11
CA ARG A 156 16.85 -4.86 -18.67
C ARG A 156 17.73 -5.41 -19.78
N LYS A 157 18.59 -4.60 -20.41
CA LYS A 157 19.47 -5.07 -21.48
C LYS A 157 20.61 -5.90 -20.89
N GLU A 158 21.19 -5.38 -19.82
CA GLU A 158 22.30 -6.03 -19.11
C GLU A 158 21.81 -6.97 -17.99
N SER A 159 20.50 -7.08 -17.77
CA SER A 159 19.90 -7.82 -16.64
C SER A 159 20.47 -7.41 -15.27
N MET A 160 20.76 -6.12 -15.10
CA MET A 160 21.37 -5.56 -13.88
C MET A 160 20.38 -4.65 -13.13
N LEU A 161 20.41 -4.71 -11.80
CA LEU A 161 19.73 -3.76 -10.95
C LEU A 161 20.75 -2.79 -10.35
N HIS A 162 20.77 -1.55 -10.84
CA HIS A 162 21.60 -0.51 -10.27
C HIS A 162 20.95 0.02 -9.00
N ILE A 163 21.68 -0.01 -7.89
CA ILE A 163 21.28 0.61 -6.62
C ILE A 163 22.08 1.90 -6.49
N TYR A 164 21.41 3.04 -6.62
CA TYR A 164 22.06 4.35 -6.50
C TYR A 164 22.13 4.83 -5.05
N HIS A 165 21.13 4.46 -4.24
CA HIS A 165 21.08 4.81 -2.83
C HIS A 165 20.29 3.77 -2.05
N LEU A 166 20.79 3.38 -0.88
CA LEU A 166 20.12 2.51 0.07
C LEU A 166 20.12 3.17 1.45
N ALA A 167 18.95 3.67 1.86
CA ALA A 167 18.74 4.29 3.16
C ALA A 167 18.06 3.31 4.10
N LEU A 168 18.77 2.85 5.12
CA LEU A 168 18.23 1.97 6.16
C LEU A 168 17.50 2.80 7.22
N GLU A 169 16.45 2.25 7.81
CA GLU A 169 15.81 2.86 8.97
C GLU A 169 16.77 2.87 10.19
N PRO A 170 16.78 3.93 11.03
CA PRO A 170 17.74 4.06 12.12
C PRO A 170 17.72 2.93 13.15
N TRP A 171 16.57 2.29 13.32
CA TRP A 171 16.37 1.19 14.27
C TRP A 171 16.83 -0.18 13.72
N LEU A 172 17.15 -0.26 12.42
CA LEU A 172 17.63 -1.50 11.80
C LEU A 172 19.12 -1.69 12.11
N LYS A 173 19.42 -2.63 13.02
CA LYS A 173 20.80 -3.02 13.34
C LYS A 173 21.32 -4.01 12.30
N LYS A 174 22.57 -3.84 11.87
CA LYS A 174 23.31 -4.89 11.18
C LYS A 174 23.71 -5.93 12.22
N THR A 175 23.13 -7.12 12.10
CA THR A 175 23.61 -8.33 12.78
C THR A 175 24.77 -8.90 11.98
#